data_AF-A0AAU9DBN7-F1
#
_entry.id   AF-A0AAU9DBN7-F1
#
_cell.length_a   1.000
_cell.length_b   1.000
_cell.length_c   1.000
_cell.angle_alpha   90.00
_cell.angle_beta   90.00
_cell.angle_gamma   90.00
#
_symmetry.space_group_name_H-M   'P 1'
#
loop_
_entity.id
_entity.type
_entity.pdbx_description
1 polymer ?
#
loop_
_entity_poly.entity_id
_entity_poly.type
_entity_poly.pdbx_seq_one_letter_code
_entity_poly.pdbx_strand_id
1 'polypeptide(L)'
;MVQGMFEELLCRGFIMGKILQKNLPITAIVVNSLCFAFAHCANDGINLLAWINLLIFALTMSILRLQTESLWLIGAFHSAWNFAEGVIFGTSVSGIASFDLIFKSVSRKNHPLINGGIFGIEASIVDLICGIALLIIVSYRYYIKSSPANLHKMDQQD
;
A
#
# COMPACT_ATOMS: atom_id res chain seq x y z
N MET A 1 -0.39 -1.35 -14.18
CA MET A 1 0.81 -0.47 -14.17
C MET A 1 0.45 1.00 -14.15
N VAL A 2 -0.32 1.54 -15.12
CA VAL A 2 -0.70 2.97 -15.09
C VAL A 2 -1.55 3.31 -13.87
N GLN A 3 -2.51 2.46 -13.50
CA GLN A 3 -3.37 2.64 -12.32
C GLN A 3 -2.56 2.82 -11.03
N GLY A 4 -1.76 1.82 -10.63
CA GLY A 4 -0.97 1.89 -9.38
C GLY A 4 -0.05 3.12 -9.33
N MET A 5 0.69 3.42 -10.40
CA MET A 5 1.52 4.62 -10.46
C MET A 5 0.70 5.92 -10.31
N PHE A 6 -0.47 5.99 -10.95
CA PHE A 6 -1.34 7.16 -10.86
C PHE A 6 -1.88 7.37 -9.44
N GLU A 7 -2.32 6.30 -8.77
CA GLU A 7 -2.75 6.36 -7.38
C GLU A 7 -1.63 6.84 -6.45
N GLU A 8 -0.40 6.37 -6.67
CA GLU A 8 0.78 6.82 -5.91
C GLU A 8 1.16 8.28 -6.18
N LEU A 9 1.05 8.73 -7.43
CA LEU A 9 1.26 10.13 -7.80
C LEU A 9 0.29 11.06 -7.08
N LEU A 10 -1.00 10.70 -7.04
CA LEU A 10 -2.01 11.49 -6.33
C LEU A 10 -1.82 11.44 -4.82
N CYS A 11 -1.67 10.23 -4.26
CA CYS A 11 -1.63 10.07 -2.81
C CYS A 11 -0.27 10.50 -2.24
N ARG A 12 0.81 9.81 -2.58
CA ARG A 12 2.13 10.08 -1.97
C ARG A 12 2.94 11.15 -2.70
N GLY A 13 2.64 11.44 -3.96
CA GLY A 13 3.19 12.60 -4.66
C GLY A 13 2.53 13.91 -4.23
N PHE A 14 1.23 14.05 -4.47
CA PHE A 14 0.51 15.31 -4.27
C PHE A 14 -0.01 15.50 -2.85
N ILE A 15 -0.90 14.64 -2.35
CA ILE A 15 -1.56 14.83 -1.03
C ILE A 15 -0.52 14.83 0.09
N MET A 16 0.25 13.74 0.19
CA MET A 16 1.29 13.58 1.20
C MET A 16 2.38 14.65 1.05
N GLY A 17 2.85 14.88 -0.19
CA GLY A 17 3.87 15.90 -0.48
C GLY A 17 3.43 17.30 -0.04
N LYS A 18 2.16 17.65 -0.22
CA LYS A 18 1.63 18.96 0.18
C LYS A 18 1.62 19.14 1.70
N ILE A 19 1.32 18.10 2.46
CA ILE A 19 1.33 18.15 3.93
C ILE A 19 2.78 18.18 4.44
N LEU A 20 3.70 17.46 3.79
CA LEU A 20 5.12 17.46 4.17
C LEU A 20 5.79 18.82 4.00
N GLN A 21 5.34 19.68 3.08
CA GLN A 21 5.79 21.08 2.98
C GLN A 21 5.56 21.88 4.28
N LYS A 22 4.65 21.43 5.15
CA LYS A 22 4.37 22.04 6.47
C LYS A 22 5.17 21.40 7.61
N ASN A 23 6.11 20.50 7.33
CA ASN A 23 6.88 19.73 8.31
C ASN A 23 6.00 18.92 9.29
N LEU A 24 4.89 18.35 8.79
CA LEU A 24 3.96 17.53 9.58
C LEU A 24 3.96 16.06 9.11
N PRO A 25 5.03 15.28 9.35
CA PRO A 25 5.18 13.93 8.79
C PRO A 25 4.13 12.93 9.28
N ILE A 26 3.78 12.97 10.57
CA ILE A 26 2.75 12.09 11.13
C ILE A 26 1.38 12.40 10.51
N THR A 27 1.03 13.69 10.42
CA THR A 27 -0.21 14.12 9.76
C THR A 27 -0.24 13.72 8.29
N ALA A 28 0.90 13.86 7.58
CA ALA A 28 1.00 13.46 6.19
C ALA A 28 0.73 11.96 6.01
N ILE A 29 1.30 11.10 6.86
CA ILE A 29 1.06 9.65 6.83
C ILE A 29 -0.42 9.33 7.09
N VAL A 30 -0.97 9.85 8.19
CA VAL A 30 -2.33 9.49 8.63
C VAL A 30 -3.38 9.97 7.63
N VAL A 31 -3.34 11.24 7.24
CA VAL A 31 -4.32 11.82 6.32
C VAL A 31 -4.23 11.16 4.95
N ASN A 32 -3.03 10.99 4.40
CA ASN A 32 -2.83 10.31 3.13
C ASN A 32 -3.38 8.88 3.14
N SER A 33 -3.10 8.13 4.22
CA SER A 33 -3.50 6.72 4.30
C SER A 33 -5.01 6.55 4.40
N LEU A 34 -5.67 7.44 5.16
CA LEU A 34 -7.13 7.49 5.21
C LEU A 34 -7.72 7.87 3.86
N CYS A 35 -7.19 8.91 3.18
CA CYS A 35 -7.65 9.30 1.85
C CYS A 35 -7.56 8.14 0.85
N PHE A 36 -6.45 7.38 0.85
CA PHE A 36 -6.28 6.22 -0.01
C PHE A 36 -7.34 5.14 0.29
N ALA A 37 -7.50 4.74 1.55
CA ALA A 37 -8.48 3.72 1.93
C ALA A 37 -9.93 4.16 1.62
N PHE A 38 -10.28 5.43 1.86
CA PHE A 38 -11.61 5.97 1.55
C PHE A 38 -11.89 6.07 0.04
N ALA A 39 -10.89 6.34 -0.79
CA ALA A 39 -11.05 6.37 -2.24
C ALA A 39 -11.56 5.03 -2.80
N HIS A 40 -11.30 3.93 -2.10
CA HIS A 40 -11.70 2.58 -2.50
C HIS A 40 -13.06 2.14 -1.94
N CYS A 41 -13.72 2.95 -1.10
CA CYS A 41 -15.03 2.61 -0.55
C CYS A 41 -16.14 2.49 -1.60
N ALA A 42 -15.93 3.00 -2.81
CA ALA A 42 -16.87 2.88 -3.92
C ALA A 42 -16.60 1.63 -4.79
N ASN A 43 -15.54 0.87 -4.52
CA ASN A 43 -15.17 -0.27 -5.34
C ASN A 43 -16.02 -1.51 -5.00
N ASP A 44 -16.26 -2.33 -6.02
CA ASP A 44 -17.08 -3.53 -5.88
C ASP A 44 -16.46 -4.53 -4.91
N GLY A 45 -17.30 -5.07 -4.02
CA GLY A 45 -16.87 -6.09 -3.05
C GLY A 45 -16.10 -5.55 -1.85
N ILE A 46 -15.97 -4.22 -1.69
CA ILE A 46 -15.36 -3.62 -0.51
C ILE A 46 -16.05 -4.12 0.77
N ASN A 47 -15.24 -4.47 1.77
CA ASN A 47 -15.70 -4.86 3.09
C ASN A 47 -14.71 -4.35 4.15
N LEU A 48 -15.01 -4.57 5.43
CA LEU A 48 -14.18 -4.07 6.51
C LEU A 48 -12.74 -4.61 6.47
N LEU A 49 -12.54 -5.88 6.13
CA LEU A 49 -11.21 -6.48 6.03
C LEU A 49 -10.42 -5.86 4.88
N ALA A 50 -11.03 -5.72 3.70
CA ALA A 50 -10.42 -5.05 2.54
C ALA A 50 -10.01 -3.61 2.90
N TRP A 51 -10.89 -2.86 3.57
CA TRP A 51 -10.61 -1.48 3.96
C TRP A 51 -9.44 -1.38 4.97
N ILE A 52 -9.37 -2.29 5.94
CA ILE A 52 -8.26 -2.38 6.89
C ILE A 52 -6.94 -2.71 6.16
N ASN A 53 -6.98 -3.67 5.23
CA ASN A 53 -5.80 -4.05 4.43
C ASN A 53 -5.29 -2.88 3.60
N LEU A 54 -6.17 -2.16 2.89
CA LEU A 54 -5.81 -0.96 2.14
C LEU A 54 -5.24 0.14 3.04
N LEU A 55 -5.79 0.32 4.25
CA LEU A 55 -5.25 1.27 5.21
C LEU A 55 -3.83 0.87 5.67
N ILE A 56 -3.59 -0.40 5.95
CA ILE A 56 -2.27 -0.93 6.33
C ILE A 56 -1.28 -0.77 5.19
N PHE A 57 -1.67 -1.12 3.96
CA PHE A 57 -0.87 -0.90 2.76
C PHE A 57 -0.51 0.58 2.64
N ALA A 58 -1.49 1.46 2.80
CA ALA A 58 -1.30 2.89 2.65
C ALA A 58 -0.38 3.49 3.71
N LEU A 59 -0.49 3.05 4.97
CA LEU A 59 0.42 3.42 6.06
C LEU A 59 1.84 2.96 5.74
N THR A 60 1.99 1.70 5.35
CA THR A 60 3.29 1.08 5.03
C THR A 60 4.00 1.82 3.90
N MET A 61 3.30 2.08 2.81
CA MET A 61 3.85 2.80 1.65
C MET A 61 4.17 4.25 1.98
N SER A 62 3.39 4.91 2.85
CA SER A 62 3.68 6.27 3.31
C SER A 62 4.97 6.32 4.14
N ILE A 63 5.18 5.38 5.07
CA ILE A 63 6.42 5.31 5.85
C ILE A 63 7.61 4.99 4.93
N LEU A 64 7.45 4.03 4.01
CA LEU A 64 8.50 3.67 3.06
C LEU A 64 8.86 4.85 2.13
N ARG A 65 7.87 5.66 1.73
CA ARG A 65 8.07 6.88 0.95
C ARG A 65 8.89 7.93 1.71
N LEU A 66 8.72 8.06 3.02
CA LEU A 66 9.54 8.96 3.84
C LEU A 66 10.98 8.45 3.98
N GLN A 67 11.15 7.14 4.13
CA GLN A 67 12.48 6.54 4.30
C GLN A 67 13.37 6.64 3.07
N THR A 68 12.77 6.41 1.90
CA THR A 68 13.48 6.22 0.63
C THR A 68 13.46 7.48 -0.24
N GLU A 69 12.60 8.43 0.10
CA GLU A 69 12.34 9.65 -0.67
C GLU A 69 11.95 9.44 -2.14
N SER A 70 11.68 8.19 -2.53
CA SER A 70 11.51 7.79 -3.92
C SER A 70 10.05 7.48 -4.23
N LEU A 71 9.42 8.33 -5.04
CA LEU A 71 8.07 8.04 -5.54
C LEU A 71 8.09 6.91 -6.58
N TRP A 72 9.17 6.80 -7.34
CA TRP A 72 9.35 5.73 -8.34
C TRP A 72 9.34 4.35 -7.71
N LEU A 73 9.98 4.19 -6.55
CA LEU A 73 10.00 2.91 -5.85
C LEU A 73 8.60 2.49 -5.40
N ILE A 74 7.85 3.40 -4.80
CA ILE A 74 6.49 3.12 -4.31
C ILE A 74 5.54 2.86 -5.49
N GLY A 75 5.62 3.69 -6.53
CA GLY A 75 4.85 3.52 -7.77
C GLY A 75 5.14 2.19 -8.45
N ALA A 76 6.41 1.78 -8.52
CA ALA A 76 6.81 0.49 -9.07
C ALA A 76 6.31 -0.69 -8.23
N PHE A 77 6.43 -0.61 -6.89
CA PHE A 77 5.94 -1.65 -5.99
C PHE A 77 4.43 -1.86 -6.17
N HIS A 78 3.65 -0.78 -6.08
CA HIS A 78 2.20 -0.85 -6.23
C HIS A 78 1.82 -1.34 -7.63
N SER A 79 2.47 -0.81 -8.67
CA SER A 79 2.21 -1.26 -10.05
C SER A 79 2.54 -2.74 -10.27
N ALA A 80 3.57 -3.26 -9.60
CA ALA A 80 3.97 -4.66 -9.65
C ALA A 80 2.97 -5.56 -8.92
N TRP A 81 2.43 -5.10 -7.78
CA TRP A 81 1.37 -5.80 -7.05
C TRP A 81 0.12 -5.97 -7.91
N ASN A 82 -0.42 -4.87 -8.45
CA ASN A 82 -1.61 -4.91 -9.31
C ASN A 82 -1.37 -5.74 -10.58
N PHE A 83 -0.14 -5.71 -11.13
CA PHE A 83 0.24 -6.55 -12.26
C PHE A 83 0.23 -8.04 -11.89
N ALA A 84 0.77 -8.39 -10.72
CA ALA A 84 0.76 -9.77 -10.24
C ALA A 84 -0.67 -10.27 -10.01
N GLU A 85 -1.51 -9.50 -9.31
CA GLU A 85 -2.91 -9.85 -9.09
C GLU A 85 -3.67 -10.03 -10.40
N GLY A 86 -3.67 -9.00 -11.23
CA GLY A 86 -4.43 -8.99 -12.47
C GLY A 86 -3.85 -9.94 -13.52
N VAL A 87 -2.66 -9.65 -14.02
CA VAL A 87 -2.12 -10.29 -15.23
C VAL A 87 -1.61 -11.70 -14.94
N ILE A 88 -0.91 -11.89 -13.81
CA ILE A 88 -0.33 -13.18 -13.47
C ILE A 88 -1.39 -14.10 -12.87
N PHE A 89 -2.07 -13.67 -11.80
CA PHE A 89 -3.00 -14.53 -11.05
C PHE A 89 -4.45 -14.47 -11.54
N GLY A 90 -4.82 -13.47 -12.35
CA GLY A 90 -6.17 -13.33 -12.89
C GLY A 90 -7.21 -13.03 -11.81
N THR A 91 -6.83 -12.32 -10.75
CA THR A 91 -7.75 -11.83 -9.71
C THR A 91 -8.22 -10.41 -10.02
N SER A 92 -9.33 -9.99 -9.39
CA SER A 92 -9.69 -8.57 -9.32
C SER A 92 -8.56 -7.78 -8.65
N VAL A 93 -8.37 -6.54 -9.07
CA VAL A 93 -7.46 -5.57 -8.45
C VAL A 93 -8.34 -4.54 -7.73
N SER A 94 -8.38 -4.61 -6.41
CA SER A 94 -9.22 -3.76 -5.56
C SER A 94 -10.69 -3.68 -5.99
N GLY A 95 -11.28 -4.81 -6.39
CA GLY A 95 -12.67 -4.90 -6.86
C GLY A 95 -12.90 -4.54 -8.32
N ILE A 96 -11.86 -4.11 -9.03
CA ILE A 96 -11.94 -3.83 -10.47
C ILE A 96 -11.52 -5.08 -11.23
N ALA A 97 -12.35 -5.50 -12.19
CA ALA A 97 -12.01 -6.61 -13.07
C ALA A 97 -10.74 -6.28 -13.86
N SER A 98 -9.76 -7.18 -13.79
CA SER A 98 -8.49 -7.05 -14.50
C SER A 98 -8.37 -8.08 -15.62
N PHE A 99 -7.40 -7.86 -16.50
CA PHE A 99 -7.06 -8.76 -17.59
C PHE A 99 -6.27 -9.98 -17.07
N ASP A 100 -6.73 -11.20 -17.37
CA ASP A 100 -6.09 -12.47 -16.99
C ASP A 100 -5.25 -13.03 -18.15
N LEU A 101 -3.93 -13.21 -17.96
CA LEU A 101 -3.04 -13.70 -19.03
C LEU A 101 -2.40 -15.05 -18.73
N ILE A 102 -1.92 -15.27 -17.49
CA ILE A 102 -1.19 -16.49 -17.13
C ILE A 102 -2.09 -17.49 -16.42
N PHE A 103 -2.67 -17.07 -15.29
CA PHE A 103 -3.65 -17.85 -14.54
C PHE A 103 -4.98 -17.12 -14.47
N LYS A 104 -6.04 -17.88 -14.20
CA LYS A 104 -7.39 -17.36 -13.95
C LYS A 104 -7.86 -17.84 -12.59
N SER A 105 -7.85 -16.93 -11.62
CA SER A 105 -8.35 -17.20 -10.28
C SER A 105 -9.79 -16.71 -10.16
N VAL A 106 -10.72 -17.63 -9.93
CA VAL A 106 -12.14 -17.29 -9.73
C VAL A 106 -12.47 -17.46 -8.26
N SER A 107 -12.99 -16.40 -7.65
CA SER A 107 -13.42 -16.45 -6.26
C SER A 107 -14.54 -17.48 -6.08
N ARG A 108 -14.31 -18.44 -5.18
CA ARG A 108 -15.34 -19.39 -4.73
C ARG A 108 -16.05 -18.80 -3.52
N LYS A 109 -17.39 -18.77 -3.56
CA LYS A 109 -18.27 -18.21 -2.51
C LYS A 109 -18.01 -18.75 -1.09
N ASN A 110 -17.43 -19.93 -0.97
CA ASN A 110 -17.32 -20.62 0.32
C ASN A 110 -16.12 -20.16 1.17
N HIS A 111 -15.15 -19.43 0.60
CA HIS A 111 -13.93 -19.02 1.33
C HIS A 111 -13.48 -17.57 1.06
N PRO A 112 -14.37 -16.57 1.24
CA PRO A 112 -14.04 -15.16 0.96
C PRO A 112 -12.92 -14.61 1.84
N LEU A 113 -12.71 -15.16 3.05
CA LEU A 113 -11.62 -14.74 3.94
C LEU A 113 -10.22 -15.08 3.41
N ILE A 114 -10.09 -16.13 2.57
CA ILE A 114 -8.81 -16.59 2.04
C ILE A 114 -8.57 -16.03 0.64
N ASN A 115 -9.62 -16.03 -0.20
CA ASN A 115 -9.50 -15.58 -1.59
C ASN A 115 -9.90 -14.12 -1.82
N GLY A 116 -10.45 -13.46 -0.79
CA GLY A 116 -10.85 -12.05 -0.83
C GLY A 116 -12.13 -11.73 -1.63
N GLY A 117 -12.89 -12.75 -2.02
CA GLY A 117 -14.20 -12.54 -2.64
C GLY A 117 -14.11 -11.84 -4.00
N ILE A 118 -15.07 -10.95 -4.26
CA ILE A 118 -15.15 -10.15 -5.50
C ILE A 118 -14.04 -9.07 -5.53
N PHE A 119 -13.62 -8.60 -4.35
CA PHE A 119 -12.61 -7.55 -4.22
C PHE A 119 -11.23 -8.00 -4.72
N GLY A 120 -10.94 -9.30 -4.64
CA GLY A 120 -9.61 -9.84 -4.94
C GLY A 120 -8.80 -10.08 -3.68
N ILE A 121 -7.57 -10.57 -3.83
CA ILE A 121 -6.77 -11.10 -2.72
C ILE A 121 -6.44 -10.04 -1.65
N GLU A 122 -6.49 -8.76 -1.99
CA GLU A 122 -6.39 -7.62 -1.06
C GLU A 122 -7.47 -7.62 0.04
N ALA A 123 -8.57 -8.36 -0.12
CA ALA A 123 -9.57 -8.55 0.93
C ALA A 123 -9.38 -9.84 1.74
N SER A 124 -8.20 -10.46 1.65
CA SER A 124 -7.89 -11.72 2.34
C SER A 124 -7.17 -11.52 3.67
N ILE A 125 -7.24 -12.55 4.53
CA ILE A 125 -6.45 -12.60 5.76
C ILE A 125 -4.95 -12.81 5.49
N VAL A 126 -4.61 -13.37 4.33
CA VAL A 126 -3.21 -13.55 3.92
C VAL A 126 -2.58 -12.19 3.69
N ASP A 127 -3.29 -11.32 2.96
CA ASP A 127 -2.86 -9.94 2.73
C ASP A 127 -2.76 -9.17 4.05
N LEU A 128 -3.70 -9.35 4.99
CA LEU A 128 -3.62 -8.75 6.32
C LEU A 128 -2.32 -9.12 7.05
N ILE A 129 -1.98 -10.41 7.09
CA ILE A 129 -0.79 -10.91 7.79
C ILE A 129 0.48 -10.36 7.13
N CYS A 130 0.56 -10.43 5.80
CA CYS A 130 1.69 -9.91 5.04
C CYS A 130 1.84 -8.38 5.21
N GLY A 131 0.73 -7.65 5.17
CA GLY A 131 0.68 -6.21 5.35
C GLY A 131 1.14 -5.78 6.75
N ILE A 132 0.67 -6.45 7.81
CA ILE A 132 1.12 -6.18 9.19
C ILE A 132 2.62 -6.47 9.32
N ALA A 133 3.09 -7.60 8.79
CA ALA A 133 4.51 -7.94 8.85
C ALA A 133 5.36 -6.87 8.14
N LEU A 134 4.95 -6.44 6.94
CA LEU A 134 5.66 -5.39 6.19
C LEU A 134 5.61 -4.05 6.93
N LEU A 135 4.47 -3.67 7.49
CA LEU A 135 4.32 -2.46 8.29
C LEU A 135 5.27 -2.45 9.49
N ILE A 136 5.38 -3.57 10.22
CA ILE A 136 6.31 -3.71 11.35
C ILE A 136 7.75 -3.57 10.86
N ILE A 137 8.14 -4.27 9.80
CA ILE A 137 9.50 -4.21 9.25
C ILE A 137 9.87 -2.79 8.84
N VAL A 138 9.01 -2.12 8.08
CA VAL A 138 9.25 -0.76 7.61
C VAL A 138 9.29 0.22 8.79
N SER A 139 8.37 0.11 9.75
CA SER A 139 8.34 0.96 10.94
C SER A 139 9.58 0.75 11.83
N TYR A 140 10.01 -0.48 12.02
CA TYR A 140 11.21 -0.81 12.78
C TYR A 140 12.47 -0.24 12.12
N ARG A 141 12.59 -0.36 10.79
CA ARG A 141 13.67 0.29 10.03
C ARG A 141 13.64 1.81 10.17
N TYR A 142 12.46 2.42 10.22
CA TYR A 142 12.30 3.86 10.42
C TYR A 142 12.82 4.28 11.79
N TYR A 143 12.41 3.54 12.82
CA TYR A 143 12.79 3.78 14.20
C TYR A 143 14.30 3.67 14.40
N ILE A 144 14.95 2.62 13.88
CA ILE A 144 16.40 2.47 13.98
C ILE A 144 17.11 3.64 13.32
N LYS A 145 16.72 4.00 12.07
CA LYS A 145 17.35 5.11 11.34
C LYS A 145 17.21 6.44 12.09
N SER A 146 16.07 6.65 12.74
CA SER A 146 15.75 7.89 13.47
C SER A 146 16.31 7.93 14.91
N SER A 147 16.99 6.87 15.37
CA SER A 147 17.54 6.81 16.72
C SER A 147 18.71 7.80 16.90
N PRO A 148 18.83 8.50 18.05
CA PRO A 148 19.87 9.50 18.29
C PRO A 148 21.30 8.98 18.05
N ALA A 149 21.55 7.72 18.38
CA ALA A 149 22.84 7.07 18.19
C ALA A 149 23.24 6.92 16.71
N ASN A 150 22.26 6.82 15.81
CA ASN A 150 22.50 6.70 14.37
C ASN A 150 22.53 8.06 13.68
N LEU A 151 21.73 9.03 14.14
CA LEU A 151 21.81 10.42 13.67
C LEU A 151 23.21 11.01 13.94
N HIS A 152 23.76 10.78 15.14
CA HIS A 152 25.10 11.25 15.49
C HIS A 152 26.22 10.63 14.63
N LYS A 153 26.04 9.40 14.13
CA LYS A 153 27.01 8.76 13.22
C LYS A 153 26.95 9.32 11.81
N MET A 154 25.76 9.75 11.35
CA MET A 154 25.59 10.39 10.05
C MET A 154 26.24 11.78 10.05
N ASP A 155 26.02 12.57 11.11
CA ASP A 155 26.63 13.90 11.25
C ASP A 155 28.17 13.89 11.32
N GLN A 156 28.79 12.74 11.62
CA GLN A 156 30.25 12.58 11.66
C GLN A 156 30.86 12.09 10.34
N GLN A 157 30.02 11.74 9.35
CA GLN A 157 30.45 11.20 8.05
C GLN A 157 30.34 12.21 6.91
N ASP A 158 29.74 13.38 7.15
CA ASP A 158 29.66 14.55 6.25
C ASP A 158 30.73 15.60 6.61
#